data_AF-A0A6B3HWW0-F1
#
_entry.id   AF-A0A6B3HWW0-F1
#
_cell.length_a   1.000
_cell.length_b   1.000
_cell.length_c   1.000
_cell.angle_alpha   90.00
_cell.angle_beta   90.00
_cell.angle_gamma   90.00
#
_symmetry.space_group_name_H-M   'P 1'
#
loop_
_entity.id
_entity.type
_entity.pdbx_description
1 polymer ?
#
loop_
_entity_poly.entity_id
_entity_poly.type
_entity_poly.pdbx_seq_one_letter_code
_entity_poly.pdbx_strand_id
1 'polypeptide(L)'
;MTPRAWQEVPRSKVERFSSIALAEAPEIAQKILTEIRQDYPYLQLVEDESGEPMALVGIRRAIEGFVRHLASGAADPRVPPEVFQEFGRGEGLHGRSLDSLQAVYRLGVRLTWRRFAEIGQQVDIAAPAMYELAESGF
;
A
#
# COMPACT_ATOMS: atom_id res chain seq x y z
N MET A 1 14.78 -12.89 -20.65
CA MET A 1 13.97 -12.39 -19.50
C MET A 1 12.88 -13.42 -19.26
N THR A 2 12.86 -14.02 -18.08
CA THR A 2 11.74 -14.90 -17.67
C THR A 2 10.45 -14.06 -17.64
N PRO A 3 9.32 -14.56 -18.16
CA PRO A 3 8.04 -13.88 -17.96
C PRO A 3 7.81 -13.66 -16.47
N ARG A 4 7.29 -12.48 -16.09
CA ARG A 4 6.91 -12.24 -14.69
C ARG A 4 5.74 -13.16 -14.35
N ALA A 5 5.82 -13.92 -13.27
CA ALA A 5 4.76 -14.83 -12.81
C ALA A 5 3.40 -14.11 -12.67
N TRP A 6 3.38 -12.82 -12.31
CA TRP A 6 2.16 -12.03 -12.28
C TRP A 6 1.49 -11.87 -13.66
N GLN A 7 2.27 -11.80 -14.74
CA GLN A 7 1.74 -11.70 -16.10
C GLN A 7 1.09 -12.99 -16.59
N GLU A 8 1.42 -14.12 -15.97
CA GLU A 8 0.83 -15.44 -16.26
C GLU A 8 -0.48 -15.66 -15.51
N VAL A 9 -0.85 -14.78 -14.56
CA VAL A 9 -2.11 -14.89 -13.81
C VAL A 9 -3.28 -14.64 -14.77
N PRO A 10 -4.29 -15.53 -14.81
CA PRO A 10 -5.49 -15.32 -15.62
C PRO A 10 -6.14 -13.97 -15.32
N ARG A 11 -6.50 -13.22 -16.36
CA ARG A 11 -7.12 -11.89 -16.23
C ARG A 11 -8.33 -11.87 -15.29
N SER A 12 -9.16 -12.92 -15.31
CA SER A 12 -10.30 -13.05 -14.40
C SER A 12 -9.90 -13.14 -12.93
N LYS A 13 -8.76 -13.76 -12.61
CA LYS A 13 -8.20 -13.79 -11.25
C LYS A 13 -7.64 -12.43 -10.86
N VAL A 14 -6.97 -11.71 -11.76
CA VAL A 14 -6.49 -10.33 -11.52
C VAL A 14 -7.67 -9.38 -11.26
N GLU A 15 -8.74 -9.47 -12.07
CA GLU A 15 -9.95 -8.66 -11.90
C GLU A 15 -10.66 -8.95 -10.58
N ARG A 16 -10.77 -10.23 -10.18
CA ARG A 16 -11.36 -10.62 -8.90
C ARG A 16 -10.52 -10.16 -7.72
N PHE A 17 -9.20 -10.34 -7.77
CA PHE A 17 -8.27 -9.82 -6.76
C PHE A 17 -8.42 -8.32 -6.60
N SER A 18 -8.39 -7.59 -7.72
CA SER A 18 -8.46 -6.13 -7.73
C SER A 18 -9.79 -5.62 -7.19
N SER A 19 -10.89 -6.28 -7.54
CA SER A 19 -12.22 -5.93 -7.02
C SER A 19 -12.30 -6.06 -5.49
N ILE A 20 -11.80 -7.16 -4.93
CA ILE A 20 -11.78 -7.38 -3.47
C ILE A 20 -10.86 -6.35 -2.80
N ALA A 21 -9.64 -6.19 -3.31
CA ALA A 21 -8.65 -5.28 -2.73
C ALA A 21 -9.12 -3.82 -2.75
N LEU A 22 -9.80 -3.38 -3.81
CA LEU A 22 -10.39 -2.04 -3.89
C LEU A 22 -11.56 -1.85 -2.93
N ALA A 23 -12.43 -2.86 -2.79
CA ALA A 23 -13.55 -2.81 -1.85
C ALA A 23 -13.07 -2.71 -0.39
N GLU A 24 -11.95 -3.36 -0.06
CA GLU A 24 -11.40 -3.40 1.30
C GLU A 24 -10.38 -2.28 1.59
N ALA A 25 -9.96 -1.51 0.58
CA ALA A 25 -8.97 -0.45 0.74
C ALA A 25 -9.28 0.55 1.88
N PRO A 26 -10.54 0.99 2.10
CA PRO A 26 -10.87 1.84 3.24
C PRO A 26 -10.59 1.18 4.60
N GLU A 27 -10.92 -0.11 4.76
CA GLU A 27 -10.71 -0.84 6.02
C GLU A 27 -9.22 -1.11 6.26
N ILE A 28 -8.49 -1.50 5.22
CA ILE A 28 -7.03 -1.68 5.29
C ILE A 28 -6.36 -0.36 5.71
N ALA A 29 -6.75 0.76 5.10
CA ALA A 29 -6.21 2.07 5.44
C ALA A 29 -6.51 2.46 6.90
N GLN A 30 -7.73 2.23 7.37
CA GLN A 30 -8.11 2.50 8.75
C GLN A 30 -7.30 1.64 9.73
N LYS A 31 -7.09 0.36 9.42
CA LYS A 31 -6.28 -0.54 10.22
C LYS A 31 -4.83 -0.05 10.31
N ILE A 32 -4.22 0.31 9.18
CA ILE A 32 -2.86 0.84 9.14
C ILE A 32 -2.75 2.11 9.99
N LEU A 33 -3.71 3.04 9.87
CA LEU A 33 -3.71 4.27 10.67
C LEU A 33 -3.82 3.99 12.17
N THR A 34 -4.68 3.04 12.57
CA THR A 34 -4.83 2.62 13.96
C THR A 34 -3.51 2.07 14.51
N GLU A 35 -2.85 1.18 13.76
CA GLU A 35 -1.56 0.60 14.17
C GLU A 35 -0.45 1.67 14.23
N ILE A 36 -0.43 2.63 13.30
CA ILE A 36 0.49 3.77 13.35
C ILE A 36 0.29 4.59 14.63
N ARG A 37 -0.97 4.89 15.00
CA ARG A 37 -1.27 5.66 16.22
C ARG A 37 -0.87 4.92 17.49
N GLN A 38 -0.95 3.59 17.50
CA GLN A 38 -0.55 2.75 18.64
C GLN A 38 0.97 2.67 18.78
N ASP A 39 1.68 2.39 17.68
CA ASP A 39 3.14 2.20 17.70
C ASP A 39 3.92 3.52 17.72
N TYR A 40 3.32 4.60 17.20
CA TYR A 40 3.95 5.91 17.05
C TYR A 40 3.05 7.04 17.57
N PRO A 41 2.65 7.02 18.87
CA PRO A 41 1.71 7.99 19.44
C PRO A 41 2.24 9.43 19.46
N TYR A 42 3.55 9.61 19.27
CA TYR A 42 4.21 10.91 19.19
C TYR A 42 4.08 11.58 17.82
N LEU A 43 3.63 10.86 16.78
CA LEU A 43 3.39 11.44 15.46
C LEU A 43 2.14 12.30 15.47
N GLN A 44 2.32 13.58 15.16
CA GLN A 44 1.22 14.52 14.98
C GLN A 44 0.65 14.35 13.57
N LEU A 45 -0.53 13.75 13.49
CA LEU A 45 -1.25 13.55 12.24
C LEU A 45 -2.03 14.83 11.91
N VAL A 46 -1.82 15.36 10.70
CA VAL A 46 -2.57 16.51 10.20
C VAL A 46 -3.96 16.07 9.78
N GLU A 47 -4.97 16.80 10.21
CA GLU A 47 -6.36 16.63 9.80
C GLU A 47 -6.70 17.62 8.67
N ASP A 48 -7.60 17.22 7.77
CA ASP A 48 -8.18 18.14 6.79
C ASP A 48 -9.31 18.98 7.38
N GLU A 49 -9.96 19.80 6.55
CA GLU A 49 -11.06 20.69 6.97
C GLU A 49 -12.27 19.94 7.56
N SER A 50 -12.40 18.63 7.28
CA SER A 50 -13.46 17.78 7.81
C SER A 50 -13.08 17.07 9.12
N GLY A 51 -11.83 17.20 9.57
CA GLY A 51 -11.28 16.46 10.70
C GLY A 51 -10.80 15.05 10.31
N GLU A 52 -10.77 14.69 9.02
CA GLU A 52 -10.24 13.40 8.59
C GLU A 52 -8.70 13.47 8.58
N PRO A 53 -7.99 12.50 9.19
CA PRO A 53 -6.53 12.46 9.11
C PRO A 53 -6.08 12.36 7.66
N MET A 54 -5.30 13.33 7.18
CA MET A 54 -4.78 13.33 5.80
C MET A 54 -3.99 12.05 5.48
N ALA A 55 -3.33 11.47 6.50
CA ALA A 55 -2.67 10.18 6.40
C ALA A 55 -3.62 9.03 6.01
N LEU A 56 -4.86 9.03 6.52
CA LEU A 56 -5.88 8.02 6.16
C LEU A 56 -6.17 8.07 4.66
N VAL A 57 -6.43 9.27 4.15
CA VAL A 57 -6.70 9.53 2.73
C VAL A 57 -5.49 9.13 1.88
N GLY A 58 -4.28 9.47 2.32
CA GLY A 58 -3.03 9.11 1.64
C GLY A 58 -2.81 7.60 1.55
N ILE A 59 -2.97 6.88 2.67
CA ILE A 59 -2.84 5.42 2.70
C ILE A 59 -3.86 4.75 1.78
N ARG A 60 -5.15 5.17 1.86
CA ARG A 60 -6.20 4.64 0.99
C ARG A 60 -5.86 4.85 -0.49
N ARG A 61 -5.47 6.07 -0.87
CA ARG A 61 -5.11 6.40 -2.26
C ARG A 61 -3.91 5.59 -2.75
N ALA A 62 -2.91 5.37 -1.90
CA ALA A 62 -1.75 4.56 -2.25
C ALA A 62 -2.14 3.10 -2.53
N ILE A 63 -2.96 2.49 -1.67
CA ILE A 63 -3.48 1.12 -1.87
C ILE A 63 -4.28 1.03 -3.17
N GLU A 64 -5.26 1.92 -3.36
CA GLU A 64 -6.10 1.88 -4.55
C GLU A 64 -5.31 2.14 -5.84
N GLY A 65 -4.37 3.10 -5.81
CA GLY A 65 -3.50 3.41 -6.94
C GLY A 65 -2.65 2.22 -7.34
N PHE A 66 -2.04 1.55 -6.36
CA PHE A 66 -1.29 0.32 -6.58
C PHE A 66 -2.16 -0.78 -7.21
N VAL A 67 -3.35 -1.05 -6.66
CA VAL A 67 -4.26 -2.08 -7.19
C VAL A 67 -4.74 -1.75 -8.60
N ARG A 68 -5.11 -0.49 -8.88
CA ARG A 68 -5.48 -0.05 -10.24
C ARG A 68 -4.33 -0.23 -11.22
N HIS A 69 -3.11 0.04 -10.79
CA HIS A 69 -1.92 -0.14 -11.61
C HIS A 69 -1.66 -1.62 -11.91
N LEU A 70 -1.80 -2.52 -10.93
CA LEU A 70 -1.73 -3.98 -11.14
C LEU A 70 -2.75 -4.45 -12.17
N ALA A 71 -3.99 -3.98 -12.06
CA ALA A 71 -5.08 -4.35 -12.96
C ALA A 71 -4.85 -3.87 -14.40
N SER A 72 -4.05 -2.81 -14.59
CA SER A 72 -3.70 -2.29 -15.92
C SER A 72 -2.69 -3.16 -16.68
N GLY A 73 -2.06 -4.14 -16.01
CA GLY A 73 -1.02 -4.98 -16.62
C GLY A 73 0.29 -4.25 -16.89
N ALA A 74 0.47 -3.07 -16.31
CA ALA A 74 1.70 -2.30 -16.44
C ALA A 74 2.90 -3.10 -15.91
N ALA A 75 4.00 -3.04 -16.66
CA ALA A 75 5.16 -3.89 -16.45
C ALA A 75 5.85 -3.66 -15.09
N ASP A 76 5.60 -2.55 -14.39
CA ASP A 76 6.27 -2.25 -13.12
C ASP A 76 5.33 -1.45 -12.18
N PRO A 77 4.67 -2.11 -11.21
CA PRO A 77 3.91 -1.46 -10.17
C PRO A 77 4.81 -0.74 -9.17
N ARG A 78 5.27 0.45 -9.53
CA ARG A 78 5.94 1.36 -8.58
C ARG A 78 4.98 2.43 -8.13
N VAL A 79 4.95 2.68 -6.82
CA VAL A 79 4.31 3.86 -6.28
C VAL A 79 5.13 5.09 -6.72
N PRO A 80 4.51 6.17 -7.26
CA PRO A 80 5.25 7.34 -7.73
C PRO A 80 6.16 7.94 -6.63
N PRO A 81 7.46 8.16 -6.90
CA PRO A 81 8.40 8.70 -5.91
C PRO A 81 7.97 10.05 -5.32
N GLU A 82 7.23 10.84 -6.09
CA GLU A 82 6.80 12.20 -5.74
C GLU A 82 5.93 12.20 -4.48
N VAL A 83 5.08 11.18 -4.32
CA VAL A 83 4.23 11.01 -3.13
C VAL A 83 5.11 10.89 -1.88
N PHE A 84 6.20 10.12 -1.93
CA PHE A 84 7.10 9.95 -0.79
C PHE A 84 8.02 11.17 -0.57
N GLN A 85 8.36 11.90 -1.63
CA GLN A 85 9.20 13.08 -1.54
C GLN A 85 8.51 14.25 -0.82
N GLU A 86 7.20 14.43 -1.02
CA GLU A 86 6.43 15.47 -0.33
C GLU A 86 6.37 15.20 1.19
N PHE A 87 6.15 13.94 1.58
CA PHE A 87 6.19 13.53 3.00
C PHE A 87 7.59 13.67 3.61
N GLY A 88 8.64 13.24 2.89
CA GLY A 88 10.02 13.36 3.35
C GLY A 88 10.47 14.81 3.56
N ARG A 89 10.05 15.74 2.69
CA ARG A 89 10.31 17.18 2.86
C ARG A 89 9.61 17.75 4.10
N GLY A 90 8.38 17.31 4.36
CA GLY A 90 7.63 17.71 5.55
C GLY A 90 8.33 17.32 6.85
N GLU A 91 8.85 16.10 6.96
CA GLU A 91 9.53 15.63 8.18
C GLU A 91 10.89 16.29 8.40
N GLY A 92 11.66 16.50 7.32
CA GLY A 92 12.96 17.20 7.37
C GLY A 92 12.85 18.66 7.82
N LEU A 93 11.75 19.34 7.46
CA LEU A 93 11.50 20.73 7.87
C LEU A 93 11.09 20.87 9.36
N HIS A 94 10.54 19.81 9.97
CA HIS A 94 10.07 19.82 11.35
C HIS A 94 11.03 19.12 12.34
N GLY A 95 12.23 18.71 11.90
CA GLY A 95 13.24 18.08 12.74
C GLY A 95 12.87 16.68 13.26
N ARG A 96 11.91 16.01 12.63
CA ARG A 96 11.47 14.65 12.99
C ARG A 96 12.41 13.61 12.37
N SER A 97 12.62 12.48 13.05
CA SER A 97 13.51 11.44 12.55
C SER A 97 12.91 10.74 11.32
N LEU A 98 13.68 10.72 10.23
CA LEU A 98 13.38 9.93 9.03
C LEU A 98 13.22 8.43 9.33
N ASP A 99 13.78 7.95 10.45
CA ASP A 99 13.64 6.56 10.89
C ASP A 99 12.18 6.24 11.26
N SER A 100 11.46 7.19 11.88
CA SER A 100 10.05 7.01 12.24
C SER A 100 9.18 6.94 11.00
N LEU A 101 9.44 7.82 10.02
CA LEU A 101 8.74 7.79 8.73
C LEU A 101 8.98 6.47 7.98
N GLN A 102 10.23 6.01 7.92
CA GLN A 102 10.57 4.74 7.27
C GLN A 102 9.96 3.54 8.01
N ALA A 103 9.89 3.58 9.34
CA ALA A 103 9.27 2.54 10.15
C ALA A 103 7.74 2.47 9.90
N VAL A 104 7.06 3.62 9.81
CA VAL A 104 5.65 3.73 9.44
C VAL A 104 5.39 3.18 8.04
N TYR A 105 6.22 3.49 7.04
CA TYR A 105 6.08 2.92 5.70
C TYR A 105 6.23 1.40 5.70
N ARG A 106 7.25 0.86 6.39
CA ARG A 106 7.43 -0.60 6.52
C ARG A 106 6.24 -1.27 7.19
N LEU A 107 5.63 -0.63 8.19
CA LEU A 107 4.41 -1.11 8.84
C LEU A 107 3.24 -1.14 7.84
N GLY A 108 3.00 -0.05 7.12
CA GLY A 108 1.92 0.06 6.13
C GLY A 108 2.04 -0.98 5.01
N VAL A 109 3.25 -1.17 4.46
CA VAL A 109 3.53 -2.20 3.44
C VAL A 109 3.26 -3.59 4.00
N ARG A 110 3.75 -3.91 5.22
CA ARG A 110 3.56 -5.23 5.83
C ARG A 110 2.09 -5.58 6.06
N LEU A 111 1.29 -4.62 6.52
CA LEU A 111 -0.13 -4.82 6.78
C LEU A 111 -0.93 -4.96 5.49
N THR A 112 -0.64 -4.12 4.49
CA THR A 112 -1.22 -4.24 3.13
C THR A 112 -0.88 -5.59 2.51
N TRP A 113 0.40 -5.98 2.58
CA TRP A 113 0.88 -7.25 2.05
C TRP A 113 0.18 -8.45 2.69
N ARG A 114 0.04 -8.47 4.02
CA ARG A 114 -0.67 -9.53 4.74
C ARG A 114 -2.08 -9.71 4.18
N ARG A 115 -2.81 -8.61 3.98
CA ARG A 115 -4.16 -8.69 3.44
C ARG A 115 -4.17 -9.13 1.97
N PHE A 116 -3.26 -8.62 1.15
CA PHE A 116 -3.16 -9.04 -0.26
C PHE A 116 -2.80 -10.51 -0.40
N ALA A 117 -1.95 -11.06 0.47
CA ALA A 117 -1.64 -12.49 0.49
C ALA A 117 -2.90 -13.33 0.76
N GLU A 118 -3.74 -12.91 1.72
CA GLU A 118 -5.01 -13.56 2.02
C GLU A 118 -5.99 -13.47 0.83
N ILE A 119 -6.12 -12.31 0.18
CA ILE A 119 -6.97 -12.16 -1.01
C ILE A 119 -6.44 -13.02 -2.16
N GLY A 120 -5.13 -13.02 -2.40
CA GLY A 120 -4.48 -13.85 -3.41
C GLY A 120 -4.76 -15.33 -3.21
N GLN A 121 -4.72 -15.79 -1.95
CA GLN A 121 -5.10 -17.15 -1.59
C GLN A 121 -6.60 -17.43 -1.87
N GLN A 122 -7.50 -16.52 -1.52
CA GLN A 122 -8.94 -16.65 -1.78
C GLN A 122 -9.27 -16.75 -3.28
N VAL A 123 -8.46 -16.10 -4.13
CA VAL A 123 -8.60 -16.07 -5.58
C VAL A 123 -7.76 -17.14 -6.28
N ASP A 124 -7.03 -17.96 -5.50
CA ASP A 124 -6.18 -19.04 -5.99
C ASP A 124 -5.08 -18.52 -6.96
N ILE A 125 -4.47 -17.38 -6.63
CA ILE A 125 -3.30 -16.87 -7.34
C ILE A 125 -2.07 -17.66 -6.89
N ALA A 126 -1.28 -18.12 -7.87
CA ALA A 126 -0.09 -18.92 -7.59
C ALA A 126 0.93 -18.13 -6.74
N ALA A 127 1.56 -18.82 -5.78
CA ALA A 127 2.52 -18.20 -4.86
C ALA A 127 3.66 -17.43 -5.57
N PRO A 128 4.25 -17.88 -6.69
CA PRO A 128 5.28 -17.12 -7.39
C PRO A 128 4.81 -15.73 -7.84
N ALA A 129 3.57 -15.61 -8.35
CA ALA A 129 2.99 -14.33 -8.72
C ALA A 129 2.79 -13.43 -7.49
N MET A 130 2.35 -14.01 -6.38
CA MET A 130 2.24 -13.28 -5.12
C MET A 130 3.60 -12.81 -4.59
N TYR A 131 4.67 -13.60 -4.73
CA TYR A 131 6.02 -13.19 -4.30
C TYR A 131 6.54 -11.98 -5.07
N GLU A 132 6.33 -11.93 -6.38
CA GLU A 132 6.67 -10.75 -7.19
C GLU A 132 5.91 -9.50 -6.74
N LEU A 133 4.65 -9.67 -6.34
CA LEU A 133 3.84 -8.59 -5.81
C LEU A 133 4.43 -8.05 -4.50
N ALA A 134 4.91 -8.94 -3.62
CA ALA A 134 5.57 -8.54 -2.38
C ALA A 134 6.85 -7.72 -2.63
N GLU A 135 7.65 -8.12 -3.62
CA GLU A 135 8.89 -7.43 -4.00
C GLU A 135 8.63 -6.02 -4.55
N SER A 136 7.51 -5.79 -5.24
CA SER A 136 7.15 -4.44 -5.74
C SER A 136 6.80 -3.42 -4.65
N GLY A 137 6.54 -3.88 -3.42
CA GLY A 137 6.22 -3.04 -2.27
C GLY A 137 7.45 -2.55 -1.49
N PHE A 138 8.66 -3.00 -1.84
CA PHE A 138 9.95 -2.63 -1.24
C PHE A 138 10.85 -1.90 -2.24
#